data_AF-A0A3B0WFT4-F1
#
_entry.id   AF-A0A3B0WFT4-F1
#
_cell.length_a   1.000
_cell.length_b   1.000
_cell.length_c   1.000
_cell.angle_alpha   90.00
_cell.angle_beta   90.00
_cell.angle_gamma   90.00
#
_symmetry.space_group_name_H-M   'P 1'
#
loop_
_entity.id
_entity.type
_entity.pdbx_description
1 polymer ?
#
loop_
_entity_poly.entity_id
_entity_poly.type
_entity_poly.pdbx_seq_one_letter_code
_entity_poly.pdbx_strand_id
1 'polypeptide(L)'
;MTNKTKIERTLESKAKKGELLPTFQLFQNYSLGQDVDVNEDLALEYFGKCFRYLQNDNDSKPENRFILEKLDLVNFRQFDHLKIKLESDITVLIGDNGCGKTTIMEAISKTLSWICANLKKEGANGQRINDSLDIKNDAKESFTDIISSFSFGDGVKHLSATLSKAKVGAEKKRDNDIKNLKALADVWRVINAQRIINLPLMAFYSVERSHPIKNAKKYNKEASLLRDNRFDAYTDSLKGAGKFEHFITWYIRLHKKSNFKNAELLNREVEELSQSVKQGMNALEPLLIEKQQQLESLSKNNKVHSEKNNFDDVKVIDIIDNVICQVVPSISKIWVESTSGDDLIMLRNDEVKVRLKQLSEGQRIFMSLVADLARRLILLNPTLDNPLAGQGIVLIDEIELHLHPKWQQNILINLRRAFPNIQFIVTTHSPQVLSTVDKRSIRTFVLDENGKIQAEAPLFQTKGVKSSDILAEIMNTHSTPDVKEATDVEEFSKLLLVDSKKEDAESLLNGTLIPHFGESHPVILECKNQLKIYEMKLRIKASKNGK
;
A
#
# COMPACT_ATOMS: atom_id res chain seq x y z
N MET A 1 -0.74 0.61 54.39
CA MET A 1 0.29 0.80 53.33
C MET A 1 0.70 -0.57 52.85
N THR A 2 0.06 -1.07 51.79
CA THR A 2 0.44 -2.32 51.14
C THR A 2 1.83 -2.14 50.53
N ASN A 3 2.75 -3.06 50.87
CA ASN A 3 4.15 -2.99 50.46
C ASN A 3 4.23 -3.28 48.96
N LYS A 4 4.32 -2.24 48.12
CA LYS A 4 4.43 -2.39 46.65
C LYS A 4 5.53 -3.36 46.27
N THR A 5 5.21 -4.33 45.41
CA THR A 5 6.16 -5.37 45.00
C THR A 5 7.30 -4.79 44.17
N LYS A 6 8.45 -5.48 44.12
CA LYS A 6 9.59 -5.06 43.28
C LYS A 6 9.21 -4.96 41.78
N ILE A 7 8.29 -5.81 41.33
CA ILE A 7 7.76 -5.84 39.96
C ILE A 7 6.94 -4.58 39.68
N GLU A 8 6.01 -4.24 40.58
CA GLU A 8 5.16 -3.05 40.47
C GLU A 8 6.01 -1.77 40.40
N ARG A 9 7.00 -1.60 41.29
CA ARG A 9 7.91 -0.45 41.26
C ARG A 9 8.69 -0.35 39.94
N THR A 10 9.05 -1.49 39.36
CA THR A 10 9.75 -1.54 38.08
C THR A 10 8.84 -1.11 36.94
N LEU A 11 7.60 -1.60 36.91
CA LEU A 11 6.58 -1.19 35.93
C LEU A 11 6.30 0.31 36.04
N GLU A 12 6.13 0.85 37.24
CA GLU A 12 5.89 2.28 37.47
C GLU A 12 7.05 3.14 36.97
N SER A 13 8.30 2.73 37.24
CA SER A 13 9.50 3.42 36.77
C SER A 13 9.54 3.46 35.23
N LYS A 14 9.20 2.36 34.57
CA LYS A 14 9.14 2.28 33.10
C LYS A 14 7.97 3.09 32.51
N ALA A 15 6.79 3.05 33.15
CA ALA A 15 5.65 3.86 32.75
C ALA A 15 5.94 5.37 32.87
N LYS A 16 6.68 5.78 33.92
CA LYS A 16 7.16 7.18 34.07
C LYS A 16 8.14 7.60 32.96
N LYS A 17 8.86 6.65 32.36
CA LYS A 17 9.73 6.89 31.19
C LYS A 17 8.96 6.88 29.87
N GLY A 18 7.64 6.67 29.89
CA GLY A 18 6.80 6.63 28.70
C GLY A 18 6.72 5.29 27.98
N GLU A 19 7.18 4.18 28.59
CA GLU A 19 7.05 2.85 27.98
C GLU A 19 5.58 2.40 27.94
N LEU A 20 5.08 2.03 26.75
CA LEU A 20 3.65 1.74 26.55
C LEU A 20 3.19 0.44 27.21
N LEU A 21 3.91 -0.67 26.97
CA LEU A 21 3.50 -1.99 27.48
C LEU A 21 3.50 -2.05 29.02
N PRO A 22 4.51 -1.52 29.74
CA PRO A 22 4.45 -1.41 31.20
C PRO A 22 3.29 -0.54 31.70
N THR A 23 3.01 0.58 31.02
CA THR A 23 1.87 1.45 31.35
C THR A 23 0.55 0.70 31.22
N PHE A 24 0.38 -0.06 30.13
CA PHE A 24 -0.81 -0.88 29.91
C PHE A 24 -0.95 -2.02 30.92
N GLN A 25 0.16 -2.67 31.29
CA GLN A 25 0.16 -3.70 32.33
C GLN A 25 -0.29 -3.13 33.67
N LEU A 26 0.15 -1.93 34.06
CA LEU A 26 -0.31 -1.28 35.29
C LEU A 26 -1.81 -0.97 35.25
N PHE A 27 -2.31 -0.49 34.10
CA PHE A 27 -3.75 -0.32 33.88
C PHE A 27 -4.52 -1.63 34.12
N GLN A 28 -4.07 -2.75 33.53
CA GLN A 28 -4.72 -4.05 33.72
C GLN A 28 -4.64 -4.52 35.19
N ASN A 29 -3.47 -4.37 35.83
CA ASN A 29 -3.25 -4.78 37.22
C ASN A 29 -4.22 -4.06 38.18
N TYR A 30 -4.28 -2.72 38.10
CA TYR A 30 -5.18 -1.93 38.96
C TYR A 30 -6.66 -2.07 38.58
N SER A 31 -6.99 -2.38 37.33
CA SER A 31 -8.37 -2.60 36.89
C SER A 31 -8.93 -3.97 37.27
N LEU A 32 -8.10 -5.02 37.28
CA LEU A 32 -8.51 -6.41 37.52
C LEU A 32 -8.13 -6.93 38.91
N GLY A 33 -7.35 -6.18 39.68
CA GLY A 33 -6.81 -6.62 40.97
C GLY A 33 -5.76 -7.73 40.83
N GLN A 34 -5.01 -7.74 39.71
CA GLN A 34 -3.92 -8.70 39.50
C GLN A 34 -2.64 -8.19 40.17
N ASP A 35 -2.14 -8.92 41.16
CA ASP A 35 -0.93 -8.62 41.95
C ASP A 35 -0.98 -7.34 42.80
N VAL A 36 -2.05 -6.54 42.72
CA VAL A 36 -2.30 -5.30 43.46
C VAL A 36 -3.80 -5.18 43.80
N ASP A 37 -4.13 -4.38 44.81
CA ASP A 37 -5.53 -4.05 45.11
C ASP A 37 -6.15 -3.24 43.96
N VAL A 38 -7.42 -3.48 43.66
CA VAL A 38 -8.16 -2.71 42.65
C VAL A 38 -8.14 -1.23 43.03
N ASN A 39 -7.76 -0.38 42.08
CA ASN A 39 -7.71 1.07 42.27
C ASN A 39 -8.17 1.77 40.98
N GLU A 40 -9.41 2.26 41.00
CA GLU A 40 -10.06 2.86 39.83
C GLU A 40 -9.36 4.15 39.38
N ASP A 41 -8.92 5.00 40.32
CA ASP A 41 -8.25 6.26 40.00
C ASP A 41 -6.92 6.03 39.28
N LEU A 42 -6.10 5.10 39.78
CA LEU A 42 -4.83 4.74 39.14
C LEU A 42 -5.07 4.03 37.81
N ALA A 43 -6.07 3.16 37.72
CA ALA A 43 -6.44 2.52 36.46
C ALA A 43 -6.83 3.56 35.40
N LEU A 44 -7.65 4.55 35.75
CA LEU A 44 -8.03 5.66 34.86
C LEU A 44 -6.83 6.52 34.46
N GLU A 45 -5.89 6.77 35.37
CA GLU A 45 -4.66 7.51 35.07
C GLU A 45 -3.82 6.78 34.00
N TYR A 46 -3.54 5.48 34.20
CA TYR A 46 -2.77 4.68 33.25
C TYR A 46 -3.52 4.45 31.93
N PHE A 47 -4.85 4.27 31.98
CA PHE A 47 -5.69 4.27 30.79
C PHE A 47 -5.52 5.56 29.99
N GLY A 48 -5.59 6.72 30.66
CA GLY A 48 -5.41 8.04 30.04
C GLY A 48 -4.05 8.19 29.37
N LYS A 49 -2.98 7.66 29.99
CA LYS A 49 -1.63 7.63 29.38
C LYS A 49 -1.58 6.76 28.13
N CYS A 50 -2.15 5.54 28.18
CA CYS A 50 -2.25 4.68 27.00
C CYS A 50 -3.09 5.33 25.90
N PHE A 51 -4.23 5.94 26.23
CA PHE A 51 -5.08 6.63 25.27
C PHE A 51 -4.34 7.77 24.55
N ARG A 52 -3.67 8.67 25.29
CA ARG A 52 -2.88 9.77 24.70
C ARG A 52 -1.68 9.27 23.89
N TYR A 53 -1.13 8.11 24.24
CA TYR A 53 -0.05 7.51 23.45
C TYR A 53 -0.53 7.06 22.06
N LEU A 54 -1.73 6.46 22.02
CA LEU A 54 -2.33 5.93 20.78
C LEU A 54 -2.99 7.02 19.94
N GLN A 55 -3.60 8.00 20.60
CA GLN A 55 -4.37 9.08 20.00
C GLN A 55 -3.64 10.40 20.21
N ASN A 56 -3.24 11.02 19.11
CA ASN A 56 -2.64 12.34 19.09
C ASN A 56 -3.70 13.40 18.77
N ASP A 57 -3.46 14.65 19.19
CA ASP A 57 -4.24 15.83 18.83
C ASP A 57 -3.86 16.39 17.44
N ASN A 58 -2.73 15.97 16.85
CA ASN A 58 -2.33 16.35 15.49
C ASN A 58 -2.89 15.38 14.43
N ASP A 59 -3.92 15.84 13.72
CA ASP A 59 -4.62 15.06 12.68
C ASP A 59 -3.83 14.81 11.39
N SER A 60 -2.74 15.55 11.16
CA SER A 60 -1.94 15.43 9.92
C SER A 60 -0.84 14.35 10.02
N LYS A 61 -0.29 14.14 11.22
CA LYS A 61 0.80 13.19 11.44
C LYS A 61 0.76 12.63 12.86
N PRO A 62 0.74 11.30 13.02
CA PRO A 62 0.82 10.69 14.34
C PRO A 62 2.22 10.93 14.95
N GLU A 63 2.25 11.31 16.22
CA GLU A 63 3.47 11.40 17.03
C GLU A 63 4.18 10.06 17.14
N ASN A 64 3.43 9.02 17.48
CA ASN A 64 3.93 7.64 17.57
C ASN A 64 3.55 6.88 16.30
N ARG A 65 4.57 6.48 15.52
CA ARG A 65 4.38 5.65 14.30
C ARG A 65 4.72 4.19 14.56
N PHE A 66 3.82 3.28 14.19
CA PHE A 66 4.07 1.84 14.18
C PHE A 66 4.74 1.42 12.87
N ILE A 67 5.97 0.92 12.97
CA ILE A 67 6.87 0.67 11.84
C ILE A 67 7.49 -0.72 11.98
N LEU A 68 7.58 -1.47 10.88
CA LEU A 68 8.44 -2.64 10.79
C LEU A 68 9.85 -2.20 10.39
N GLU A 69 10.83 -2.40 11.27
CA GLU A 69 12.21 -1.93 11.08
C GLU A 69 13.08 -2.96 10.38
N LYS A 70 12.91 -4.23 10.75
CA LYS A 70 13.76 -5.33 10.27
C LYS A 70 12.99 -6.63 10.13
N LEU A 71 13.43 -7.43 9.17
CA LEU A 71 13.00 -8.81 8.98
C LEU A 71 14.25 -9.70 8.94
N ASP A 72 14.25 -10.78 9.70
CA ASP A 72 15.26 -11.84 9.67
C ASP A 72 14.55 -13.17 9.39
N LEU A 73 14.99 -13.87 8.35
CA LEU A 73 14.44 -15.14 7.90
C LEU A 73 15.49 -16.23 8.08
N VAL A 74 15.15 -17.32 8.77
CA VAL A 74 16.01 -18.48 8.98
C VAL A 74 15.36 -19.70 8.37
N ASN A 75 16.05 -20.36 7.43
CA ASN A 75 15.59 -21.55 6.70
C ASN A 75 14.17 -21.41 6.11
N PHE A 76 13.80 -20.19 5.71
CA PHE A 76 12.47 -19.87 5.21
C PHE A 76 12.47 -19.91 3.66
N ARG A 77 11.83 -20.93 3.11
CA ARG A 77 11.76 -21.23 1.67
C ARG A 77 13.13 -21.31 1.01
N GLN A 78 13.53 -20.29 0.27
CA GLN A 78 14.80 -20.26 -0.46
C GLN A 78 15.96 -19.71 0.37
N PHE A 79 15.68 -19.07 1.51
CA PHE A 79 16.69 -18.39 2.31
C PHE A 79 17.19 -19.30 3.44
N ASP A 80 18.50 -19.57 3.47
CA ASP A 80 19.15 -20.13 4.67
C ASP A 80 19.12 -19.11 5.81
N HIS A 81 19.57 -17.91 5.49
CA HIS A 81 19.54 -16.78 6.39
C HIS A 81 19.45 -15.49 5.55
N LEU A 82 18.47 -14.63 5.85
CA LEU A 82 18.34 -13.34 5.18
C LEU A 82 17.96 -12.27 6.20
N LYS A 83 18.77 -11.21 6.28
CA LYS A 83 18.48 -10.01 7.07
C LYS A 83 18.13 -8.85 6.15
N ILE A 84 17.02 -8.18 6.44
CA ILE A 84 16.55 -7.03 5.67
C ILE A 84 16.24 -5.89 6.62
N LYS A 85 16.82 -4.72 6.35
CA LYS A 85 16.44 -3.46 7.00
C LYS A 85 15.40 -2.73 6.14
N LEU A 86 14.30 -2.29 6.74
CA LEU A 86 13.20 -1.63 6.06
C LEU A 86 13.18 -0.14 6.43
N GLU A 87 12.79 0.69 5.47
CA GLU A 87 12.63 2.14 5.68
C GLU A 87 11.26 2.47 6.30
N SER A 88 11.20 3.55 7.09
CA SER A 88 9.98 4.01 7.77
C SER A 88 8.92 4.64 6.86
N ASP A 89 9.29 4.98 5.62
CA ASP A 89 8.41 5.51 4.60
C ASP A 89 8.15 4.48 3.49
N ILE A 90 9.15 4.19 2.67
CA ILE A 90 9.01 3.26 1.56
C ILE A 90 10.24 2.37 1.39
N THR A 91 9.99 1.07 1.25
CA THR A 91 10.98 0.09 0.82
C THR A 91 10.53 -0.57 -0.48
N VAL A 92 11.42 -0.66 -1.46
CA VAL A 92 11.19 -1.27 -2.77
C VAL A 92 12.14 -2.46 -2.92
N LEU A 93 11.59 -3.67 -2.96
CA LEU A 93 12.34 -4.90 -3.17
C LEU A 93 12.44 -5.19 -4.67
N ILE A 94 13.66 -5.41 -5.15
CA ILE A 94 13.94 -5.76 -6.55
C ILE A 94 14.91 -6.93 -6.66
N GLY A 95 14.88 -7.57 -7.81
CA GLY A 95 15.71 -8.72 -8.15
C GLY A 95 14.97 -9.65 -9.10
N ASP A 96 15.65 -10.66 -9.62
CA ASP A 96 15.10 -11.53 -10.68
C ASP A 96 13.88 -12.35 -10.24
N ASN A 97 13.20 -12.95 -11.21
CA ASN A 97 12.10 -13.87 -10.91
C ASN A 97 12.64 -15.05 -10.09
N GLY A 98 11.93 -15.42 -9.02
CA GLY A 98 12.37 -16.47 -8.10
C GLY A 98 13.43 -16.04 -7.07
N CYS A 99 13.87 -14.78 -7.00
CA CYS A 99 14.79 -14.31 -5.94
C CYS A 99 14.15 -14.12 -4.55
N GLY A 100 12.83 -14.37 -4.42
CA GLY A 100 12.16 -14.43 -3.12
C GLY A 100 11.49 -13.12 -2.67
N LYS A 101 11.26 -12.16 -3.57
CA LYS A 101 10.46 -10.94 -3.31
C LYS A 101 9.10 -11.25 -2.69
N THR A 102 8.29 -12.07 -3.34
CA THR A 102 6.98 -12.49 -2.82
C THR A 102 7.11 -13.28 -1.51
N THR A 103 8.16 -14.10 -1.36
CA THR A 103 8.47 -14.82 -0.11
C THR A 103 8.65 -13.86 1.07
N ILE A 104 9.33 -12.74 0.89
CA ILE A 104 9.51 -11.71 1.92
C ILE A 104 8.16 -11.05 2.26
N MET A 105 7.37 -10.71 1.25
CA MET A 105 6.04 -10.11 1.43
C MET A 105 5.12 -11.04 2.23
N GLU A 106 5.12 -12.34 1.91
CA GLU A 106 4.33 -13.34 2.60
C GLU A 106 4.83 -13.60 4.04
N ALA A 107 6.14 -13.56 4.27
CA ALA A 107 6.70 -13.67 5.61
C ALA A 107 6.22 -12.52 6.52
N ILE A 108 6.30 -11.28 6.02
CA ILE A 108 5.80 -10.10 6.75
C ILE A 108 4.29 -10.21 6.98
N SER A 109 3.54 -10.59 5.94
CA SER A 109 2.09 -10.77 6.01
C SER A 109 1.69 -11.78 7.09
N LYS A 110 2.40 -12.91 7.19
CA LYS A 110 2.20 -13.91 8.25
C LYS A 110 2.35 -13.27 9.63
N THR A 111 3.42 -12.52 9.89
CA THR A 111 3.62 -11.84 11.19
C THR A 111 2.51 -10.82 11.48
N LEU A 112 2.21 -9.92 10.54
CA LEU A 112 1.16 -8.90 10.71
C LEU A 112 -0.22 -9.51 10.98
N SER A 113 -0.49 -10.70 10.42
CA SER A 113 -1.78 -11.37 10.61
C SER A 113 -2.06 -11.77 12.06
N TRP A 114 -1.03 -11.96 12.88
CA TRP A 114 -1.19 -12.19 14.32
C TRP A 114 -1.67 -10.93 15.04
N ILE A 115 -1.17 -9.75 14.66
CA ILE A 115 -1.66 -8.48 15.19
C ILE A 115 -3.12 -8.28 14.78
N CYS A 116 -3.44 -8.40 13.49
CA CYS A 116 -4.81 -8.26 12.98
C CYS A 116 -5.79 -9.24 13.63
N ALA A 117 -5.36 -10.48 13.90
CA ALA A 117 -6.18 -11.46 14.59
C ALA A 117 -6.49 -11.01 16.03
N ASN A 118 -5.46 -10.59 16.78
CA ASN A 118 -5.60 -10.20 18.18
C ASN A 118 -6.31 -8.84 18.36
N LEU A 119 -6.22 -7.94 17.37
CA LEU A 119 -7.04 -6.72 17.31
C LEU A 119 -8.53 -7.03 17.21
N LYS A 120 -8.91 -8.05 16.42
CA LYS A 120 -10.32 -8.45 16.25
C LYS A 120 -10.85 -9.24 17.44
N LYS A 121 -10.03 -10.11 18.02
CA LYS A 121 -10.43 -10.99 19.12
C LYS A 121 -9.20 -11.42 19.93
N GLU A 122 -9.31 -11.30 21.25
CA GLU A 122 -8.28 -11.74 22.19
C GLU A 122 -7.86 -13.19 21.95
N GLY A 123 -6.55 -13.43 21.95
CA GLY A 123 -5.96 -14.77 21.83
C GLY A 123 -6.14 -15.43 20.46
N ALA A 124 -6.71 -14.73 19.47
CA ALA A 124 -6.90 -15.28 18.14
C ALA A 124 -5.55 -15.58 17.45
N ASN A 125 -5.52 -16.63 16.65
CA ASN A 125 -4.33 -17.05 15.93
C ASN A 125 -4.25 -16.35 14.57
N GLY A 126 -3.05 -15.90 14.22
CA GLY A 126 -2.73 -15.44 12.87
C GLY A 126 -2.47 -16.61 11.90
N GLN A 127 -2.01 -16.26 10.70
CA GLN A 127 -1.52 -17.19 9.71
C GLN A 127 -0.30 -17.93 10.26
N ARG A 128 -0.28 -19.25 10.07
CA ARG A 128 0.81 -20.12 10.52
C ARG A 128 1.84 -20.31 9.41
N ILE A 129 3.04 -20.69 9.81
CA ILE A 129 4.04 -21.24 8.91
C ILE A 129 3.63 -22.68 8.56
N ASN A 130 3.68 -23.02 7.27
CA ASN A 130 3.40 -24.35 6.75
C ASN A 130 4.70 -25.17 6.73
N ASP A 131 4.72 -26.31 7.41
CA ASP A 131 5.92 -27.15 7.51
C ASP A 131 6.34 -27.82 6.19
N SER A 132 5.41 -28.07 5.26
CA SER A 132 5.73 -28.69 3.96
C SER A 132 6.07 -27.70 2.86
N LEU A 133 5.64 -26.43 3.00
CA LEU A 133 5.82 -25.41 1.97
C LEU A 133 6.80 -24.29 2.34
N ASP A 134 6.88 -23.93 3.63
CA ASP A 134 7.65 -22.76 4.06
C ASP A 134 9.03 -23.11 4.63
N ILE A 135 9.27 -24.35 5.06
CA ILE A 135 10.60 -24.78 5.50
C ILE A 135 11.46 -25.08 4.27
N LYS A 136 12.68 -24.52 4.24
CA LYS A 136 13.65 -24.80 3.19
C LYS A 136 13.96 -26.31 3.10
N ASN A 137 13.90 -26.87 1.89
CA ASN A 137 13.94 -28.32 1.67
C ASN A 137 15.28 -28.96 2.07
N ASP A 138 16.38 -28.26 1.82
CA ASP A 138 17.78 -28.65 2.05
C ASP A 138 18.38 -28.03 3.32
N ALA A 139 17.55 -27.46 4.21
CA ALA A 139 18.02 -26.90 5.46
C ALA A 139 18.67 -27.99 6.34
N LYS A 140 19.86 -27.69 6.88
CA LYS A 140 20.56 -28.55 7.84
C LYS A 140 19.75 -28.73 9.13
N GLU A 141 18.99 -27.70 9.50
CA GLU A 141 18.15 -27.70 10.68
C GLU A 141 16.68 -27.89 10.27
N SER A 142 15.97 -28.77 10.97
CA SER A 142 14.57 -29.11 10.69
C SER A 142 13.58 -28.08 11.22
N PHE A 143 13.86 -26.78 11.08
CA PHE A 143 12.94 -25.71 11.46
C PHE A 143 13.13 -24.46 10.59
N THR A 144 12.15 -23.57 10.65
CA THR A 144 12.23 -22.21 10.10
C THR A 144 11.76 -21.18 11.13
N ASP A 145 12.37 -19.99 11.07
CA ASP A 145 11.95 -18.82 11.84
C ASP A 145 11.72 -17.61 10.93
N ILE A 146 10.67 -16.86 11.22
CA ILE A 146 10.43 -15.50 10.73
C ILE A 146 10.54 -14.57 11.93
N ILE A 147 11.57 -13.76 11.99
CA ILE A 147 11.83 -12.82 13.09
C ILE A 147 11.58 -11.40 12.57
N SER A 148 10.60 -10.72 13.15
CA SER A 148 10.21 -9.36 12.77
C SER A 148 10.48 -8.40 13.91
N SER A 149 11.14 -7.28 13.65
CA SER A 149 11.41 -6.22 14.63
C SER A 149 10.60 -4.99 14.30
N PHE A 150 9.75 -4.56 15.23
CA PHE A 150 8.91 -3.39 15.10
C PHE A 150 9.34 -2.28 16.07
N SER A 151 8.98 -1.05 15.76
CA SER A 151 8.93 0.04 16.72
C SER A 151 7.57 0.70 16.70
N PHE A 152 7.20 1.32 17.82
CA PHE A 152 6.02 2.16 17.89
C PHE A 152 6.37 3.40 18.68
N GLY A 153 6.77 4.48 18.02
CA GLY A 153 7.24 5.70 18.68
C GLY A 153 8.36 5.45 19.70
N ASP A 154 8.48 6.32 20.69
CA ASP A 154 9.51 6.21 21.73
C ASP A 154 9.14 5.23 22.86
N GLY A 155 7.85 4.95 23.05
CA GLY A 155 7.34 4.08 24.11
C GLY A 155 7.44 2.58 23.84
N VAL A 156 7.75 2.17 22.60
CA VAL A 156 8.08 0.78 22.26
C VAL A 156 9.26 0.75 21.29
N LYS A 157 10.47 0.61 21.84
CA LYS A 157 11.70 0.48 21.08
C LYS A 157 12.03 -1.01 20.90
N HIS A 158 12.11 -1.47 19.65
CA HIS A 158 12.53 -2.83 19.27
C HIS A 158 11.65 -3.96 19.83
N LEU A 159 10.38 -3.96 19.46
CA LEU A 159 9.46 -5.08 19.68
C LEU A 159 9.79 -6.23 18.72
N SER A 160 10.44 -7.28 19.22
CA SER A 160 10.70 -8.49 18.43
C SER A 160 9.53 -9.47 18.51
N ALA A 161 9.23 -10.11 17.38
CA ALA A 161 8.28 -11.22 17.29
C ALA A 161 8.86 -12.32 16.40
N THR A 162 8.80 -13.56 16.87
CA THR A 162 9.30 -14.73 16.14
C THR A 162 8.15 -15.70 15.87
N LEU A 163 7.89 -15.96 14.59
CA LEU A 163 7.08 -17.11 14.17
C LEU A 163 8.05 -18.26 13.87
N SER A 164 7.82 -19.40 14.51
CA SER A 164 8.70 -20.57 14.40
C SER A 164 7.89 -21.81 14.08
N LYS A 165 8.47 -22.68 13.28
CA LYS A 165 7.89 -23.99 12.99
C LYS A 165 8.98 -25.02 12.77
N ALA A 166 8.89 -26.13 13.50
CA ALA A 166 9.71 -27.31 13.26
C ALA A 166 9.04 -28.27 12.27
N LYS A 167 9.85 -28.97 11.48
CA LYS A 167 9.42 -30.04 10.57
C LYS A 167 8.85 -31.21 11.37
N VAL A 168 7.92 -31.94 10.76
CA VAL A 168 7.41 -33.20 11.35
C VAL A 168 8.58 -34.16 11.59
N GLY A 169 8.70 -34.67 12.82
CA GLY A 169 9.79 -35.56 13.23
C GLY A 169 11.06 -34.87 13.73
N ALA A 170 11.09 -33.54 13.86
CA ALA A 170 12.22 -32.84 14.45
C ALA A 170 12.39 -33.18 15.94
N GLU A 171 13.65 -33.29 16.40
CA GLU A 171 14.01 -33.63 17.79
C GLU A 171 13.52 -32.57 18.79
N LYS A 172 13.60 -31.29 18.41
CA LYS A 172 13.20 -30.16 19.26
C LYS A 172 11.91 -29.53 18.75
N LYS A 173 10.95 -29.36 19.67
CA LYS A 173 9.79 -28.51 19.45
C LYS A 173 10.24 -27.06 19.31
N ARG A 174 9.59 -26.31 18.41
CA ARG A 174 9.68 -24.85 18.35
C ARG A 174 8.30 -24.24 18.34
N ASP A 175 8.09 -23.29 19.25
CA ASP A 175 6.86 -22.52 19.40
C ASP A 175 7.12 -21.07 19.00
N ASN A 176 6.06 -20.36 18.59
CA ASN A 176 6.13 -18.94 18.29
C ASN A 176 6.44 -18.13 19.56
N ASP A 177 7.32 -17.14 19.47
CA ASP A 177 7.48 -16.08 20.46
C ASP A 177 6.82 -14.79 19.96
N ILE A 178 5.55 -14.63 20.32
CA ILE A 178 4.71 -13.50 19.89
C ILE A 178 4.02 -12.82 21.08
N LYS A 179 4.52 -13.03 22.30
CA LYS A 179 3.87 -12.53 23.53
C LYS A 179 3.74 -11.01 23.51
N ASN A 180 4.83 -10.31 23.19
CA ASN A 180 4.84 -8.85 23.14
C ASN A 180 4.00 -8.31 21.98
N LEU A 181 3.94 -9.04 20.85
CA LEU A 181 3.11 -8.69 19.71
C LEU A 181 1.61 -8.76 20.04
N LYS A 182 1.21 -9.80 20.78
CA LYS A 182 -0.16 -9.93 21.30
C LYS A 182 -0.48 -8.85 22.32
N ALA A 183 0.43 -8.59 23.26
CA ALA A 183 0.25 -7.52 24.24
C ALA A 183 0.06 -6.15 23.57
N LEU A 184 0.81 -5.85 22.51
CA LEU A 184 0.63 -4.63 21.74
C LEU A 184 -0.74 -4.57 21.05
N ALA A 185 -1.21 -5.69 20.47
CA ALA A 185 -2.55 -5.78 19.90
C ALA A 185 -3.65 -5.58 20.95
N ASP A 186 -3.45 -6.09 22.16
CA ASP A 186 -4.35 -5.93 23.29
C ASP A 186 -4.44 -4.47 23.75
N VAL A 187 -3.33 -3.73 23.74
CA VAL A 187 -3.35 -2.26 24.01
C VAL A 187 -4.35 -1.57 23.09
N TRP A 188 -4.22 -1.76 21.77
CA TRP A 188 -5.16 -1.16 20.82
C TRP A 188 -6.60 -1.65 21.04
N ARG A 189 -6.81 -2.95 21.19
CA ARG A 189 -8.15 -3.55 21.32
C ARG A 189 -8.87 -3.07 22.57
N VAL A 190 -8.21 -3.15 23.72
CA VAL A 190 -8.80 -2.84 25.04
C VAL A 190 -9.04 -1.34 25.18
N ILE A 191 -8.07 -0.50 24.80
CA ILE A 191 -8.27 0.95 24.83
C ILE A 191 -9.39 1.37 23.89
N ASN A 192 -9.41 0.83 22.65
CA ASN A 192 -10.46 1.10 21.68
C ASN A 192 -11.86 0.68 22.16
N ALA A 193 -11.97 -0.40 22.93
CA ALA A 193 -13.24 -0.88 23.46
C ALA A 193 -13.85 0.09 24.49
N GLN A 194 -13.02 0.84 25.22
CA GLN A 194 -13.47 1.83 26.20
C GLN A 194 -13.63 3.22 25.58
N ARG A 195 -12.71 3.62 24.69
CA ARG A 195 -12.76 4.91 23.99
C ARG A 195 -12.27 4.74 22.56
N ILE A 196 -13.08 5.18 21.59
CA ILE A 196 -12.72 5.10 20.18
C ILE A 196 -11.40 5.84 19.95
N ILE A 197 -10.42 5.12 19.40
CA ILE A 197 -9.10 5.63 18.96
C ILE A 197 -8.95 5.38 17.46
N ASN A 198 -7.94 5.93 16.80
CA ASN A 198 -7.52 5.52 15.46
C ASN A 198 -6.68 4.22 15.49
N LEU A 199 -6.72 3.41 14.44
CA LEU A 199 -6.07 2.09 14.39
C LEU A 199 -5.18 1.94 13.15
N PRO A 200 -4.02 1.25 13.27
CA PRO A 200 -3.09 1.12 12.16
C PRO A 200 -3.60 0.15 11.09
N LEU A 201 -3.54 0.54 9.82
CA LEU A 201 -3.83 -0.37 8.70
C LEU A 201 -2.71 -1.42 8.57
N MET A 202 -3.10 -2.67 8.30
CA MET A 202 -2.17 -3.72 7.89
C MET A 202 -2.80 -4.42 6.69
N ALA A 203 -2.16 -4.34 5.52
CA ALA A 203 -2.72 -4.89 4.29
C ALA A 203 -1.64 -5.49 3.39
N PHE A 204 -2.01 -6.52 2.64
CA PHE A 204 -1.17 -7.16 1.62
C PHE A 204 -1.96 -7.37 0.34
N TYR A 205 -1.44 -6.77 -0.73
CA TYR A 205 -1.95 -6.83 -2.09
C TYR A 205 -0.97 -7.66 -2.93
N SER A 206 -1.29 -8.94 -3.16
CA SER A 206 -0.50 -9.85 -3.99
C SER A 206 -0.81 -9.67 -5.47
N VAL A 207 -0.09 -10.39 -6.33
CA VAL A 207 -0.32 -10.46 -7.79
C VAL A 207 -1.77 -10.90 -8.12
N GLU A 208 -2.41 -11.68 -7.25
CA GLU A 208 -3.80 -12.15 -7.44
C GLU A 208 -4.84 -11.03 -7.49
N ARG A 209 -4.49 -9.82 -7.02
CA ARG A 209 -5.37 -8.64 -7.10
C ARG A 209 -5.70 -8.22 -8.53
N SER A 210 -4.94 -8.72 -9.52
CA SER A 210 -5.19 -8.51 -10.95
C SER A 210 -6.59 -8.93 -11.39
N HIS A 211 -7.24 -9.83 -10.63
CA HIS A 211 -8.59 -10.32 -10.91
C HIS A 211 -9.58 -9.92 -9.80
N PRO A 212 -9.91 -8.62 -9.65
CA PRO A 212 -10.73 -8.14 -8.54
C PRO A 212 -12.19 -8.63 -8.58
N ILE A 213 -12.61 -9.29 -9.66
CA ILE A 213 -13.99 -9.73 -9.93
C ILE A 213 -13.96 -11.21 -10.36
N LYS A 214 -13.79 -12.14 -9.41
CA LYS A 214 -14.02 -13.58 -9.66
C LYS A 214 -15.38 -13.96 -9.09
N ASN A 215 -16.36 -14.16 -9.97
CA ASN A 215 -17.70 -14.70 -9.70
C ASN A 215 -18.65 -13.86 -8.84
N ALA A 216 -19.25 -12.83 -9.43
CA ALA A 216 -20.48 -12.18 -8.95
C ALA A 216 -21.75 -13.06 -9.08
N LYS A 217 -21.65 -14.39 -8.92
CA LYS A 217 -22.81 -15.29 -8.96
C LYS A 217 -23.35 -15.47 -7.55
N LYS A 218 -24.55 -14.91 -7.32
CA LYS A 218 -25.35 -14.86 -6.07
C LYS A 218 -24.81 -13.89 -5.02
N TYR A 219 -25.03 -12.59 -5.25
CA TYR A 219 -25.20 -11.64 -4.16
C TYR A 219 -26.52 -11.94 -3.44
N ASN A 220 -26.48 -12.88 -2.49
CA ASN A 220 -27.62 -13.16 -1.63
C ASN A 220 -27.87 -11.97 -0.70
N LYS A 221 -29.16 -11.66 -0.51
CA LYS A 221 -29.73 -10.69 0.45
C LYS A 221 -29.14 -10.73 1.86
N GLU A 222 -28.44 -11.78 2.25
CA GLU A 222 -27.81 -11.95 3.56
C GLU A 222 -26.52 -11.14 3.76
N ALA A 223 -25.81 -10.74 2.69
CA ALA A 223 -24.67 -9.81 2.81
C ALA A 223 -25.11 -8.38 3.19
N SER A 224 -26.42 -8.09 3.16
CA SER A 224 -26.98 -6.82 3.64
C SER A 224 -27.09 -6.73 5.16
N LEU A 225 -26.92 -7.84 5.90
CA LEU A 225 -27.07 -7.90 7.35
C LEU A 225 -25.75 -7.92 8.13
N LEU A 226 -24.62 -7.91 7.43
CA LEU A 226 -23.30 -7.99 8.05
C LEU A 226 -22.44 -6.86 7.50
N ARG A 227 -21.92 -6.01 8.40
CA ARG A 227 -20.63 -5.30 8.33
C ARG A 227 -20.63 -3.80 7.99
N ASP A 228 -21.08 -3.01 8.97
CA ASP A 228 -20.55 -1.67 9.28
C ASP A 228 -19.60 -1.68 10.48
N ASN A 229 -18.98 -2.83 10.77
CA ASN A 229 -18.02 -2.88 11.85
C ASN A 229 -16.68 -2.33 11.34
N ARG A 230 -16.14 -1.36 12.06
CA ARG A 230 -14.78 -0.81 11.83
C ARG A 230 -13.71 -1.88 11.61
N PHE A 231 -13.80 -3.01 12.31
CA PHE A 231 -12.85 -4.12 12.19
C PHE A 231 -12.96 -4.92 10.87
N ASP A 232 -13.97 -4.66 10.05
CA ASP A 232 -14.07 -5.22 8.69
C ASP A 232 -12.94 -4.77 7.78
N ALA A 233 -12.30 -3.65 8.11
CA ALA A 233 -11.06 -3.21 7.48
C ALA A 233 -9.90 -4.23 7.62
N TYR A 234 -9.94 -5.14 8.60
CA TYR A 234 -8.95 -6.21 8.73
C TYR A 234 -9.38 -7.53 8.09
N THR A 235 -10.63 -7.65 7.65
CA THR A 235 -11.11 -8.87 6.99
C THR A 235 -10.42 -9.03 5.64
N ASP A 236 -9.79 -10.19 5.45
CA ASP A 236 -9.00 -10.57 4.26
C ASP A 236 -7.94 -9.53 3.84
N SER A 237 -7.55 -8.64 4.75
CA SER A 237 -6.57 -7.56 4.50
C SER A 237 -5.20 -8.10 4.11
N LEU A 238 -4.83 -9.28 4.61
CA LEU A 238 -3.51 -9.91 4.45
C LEU A 238 -3.55 -11.19 3.61
N LYS A 239 -4.61 -11.38 2.80
CA LYS A 239 -4.79 -12.57 1.94
C LYS A 239 -4.45 -12.33 0.46
N GLY A 240 -3.96 -11.15 0.08
CA GLY A 240 -3.39 -10.91 -1.25
C GLY A 240 -4.37 -10.38 -2.30
N ALA A 241 -5.54 -11.00 -2.49
CA ALA A 241 -6.42 -10.65 -3.62
C ALA A 241 -7.11 -9.27 -3.53
N GLY A 242 -7.23 -8.70 -2.32
CA GLY A 242 -8.14 -7.56 -2.10
C GLY A 242 -9.61 -7.93 -2.38
N LYS A 243 -10.55 -7.06 -2.01
CA LYS A 243 -11.99 -7.28 -2.28
C LYS A 243 -12.63 -6.02 -2.81
N PHE A 244 -12.41 -5.75 -4.09
CA PHE A 244 -12.95 -4.55 -4.73
C PHE A 244 -14.48 -4.49 -4.67
N GLU A 245 -15.11 -5.65 -4.78
CA GLU A 245 -16.55 -5.82 -4.63
C GLU A 245 -17.10 -5.24 -3.30
N HIS A 246 -16.37 -5.42 -2.20
CA HIS A 246 -16.75 -4.84 -0.91
C HIS A 246 -16.73 -3.31 -0.95
N PHE A 247 -15.75 -2.71 -1.66
CA PHE A 247 -15.74 -1.27 -1.86
C PHE A 247 -16.94 -0.81 -2.67
N ILE A 248 -17.26 -1.48 -3.78
CA ILE A 248 -18.40 -1.11 -4.64
C ILE A 248 -19.69 -1.09 -3.82
N THR A 249 -19.98 -2.16 -3.09
CA THR A 249 -21.18 -2.27 -2.25
C THR A 249 -21.21 -1.21 -1.15
N TRP A 250 -20.07 -0.96 -0.50
CA TRP A 250 -19.96 0.06 0.54
C TRP A 250 -20.15 1.48 0.00
N TYR A 251 -19.51 1.81 -1.13
CA TYR A 251 -19.59 3.12 -1.77
C TYR A 251 -21.00 3.46 -2.27
N ILE A 252 -21.67 2.50 -2.93
CA ILE A 252 -23.08 2.65 -3.35
C ILE A 252 -23.97 2.91 -2.14
N ARG A 253 -23.75 2.18 -1.04
CA ARG A 253 -24.53 2.34 0.19
C ARG A 253 -24.30 3.70 0.87
N LEU A 254 -23.07 4.21 0.88
CA LEU A 254 -22.76 5.57 1.34
C LEU A 254 -23.50 6.64 0.54
N HIS A 255 -23.50 6.53 -0.80
CA HIS A 255 -24.24 7.44 -1.68
C HIS A 255 -25.75 7.39 -1.44
N LYS A 256 -26.32 6.20 -1.23
CA LYS A 256 -27.74 6.06 -0.87
C LYS A 256 -28.07 6.71 0.46
N LYS A 257 -27.24 6.48 1.47
CA LYS A 257 -27.45 7.03 2.83
C LYS A 257 -27.33 8.56 2.86
N SER A 258 -26.35 9.12 2.15
CA SER A 258 -26.18 10.58 2.04
C SER A 258 -27.34 11.23 1.29
N ASN A 259 -27.77 10.66 0.15
CA ASN A 259 -28.94 11.16 -0.58
C ASN A 259 -30.22 11.14 0.27
N PHE A 260 -30.42 10.10 1.09
CA PHE A 260 -31.55 10.03 2.01
C PHE A 260 -31.50 11.13 3.08
N LYS A 261 -30.33 11.34 3.73
CA LYS A 261 -30.14 12.43 4.70
C LYS A 261 -30.39 13.81 4.08
N ASN A 262 -29.88 14.04 2.87
CA ASN A 262 -30.10 15.29 2.15
C ASN A 262 -31.59 15.50 1.83
N ALA A 263 -32.31 14.45 1.46
CA ALA A 263 -33.76 14.52 1.25
C ALA A 263 -34.52 14.82 2.56
N GLU A 264 -34.12 14.27 3.70
CA GLU A 264 -34.74 14.61 5.01
C GLU A 264 -34.48 16.07 5.41
N LEU A 265 -33.26 16.58 5.24
CA LEU A 265 -32.93 17.98 5.53
C LEU A 265 -33.71 18.94 4.61
N LEU A 266 -33.73 18.64 3.31
CA LEU A 266 -34.45 19.43 2.32
C LEU A 266 -35.97 19.40 2.57
N ASN A 267 -36.52 18.26 3.01
CA ASN A 267 -37.92 18.17 3.45
C ASN A 267 -38.22 19.15 4.59
N ARG A 268 -37.35 19.22 5.61
CA ARG A 268 -37.54 20.15 6.73
C ARG A 268 -37.46 21.61 6.29
N GLU A 269 -36.49 21.97 5.45
CA GLU A 269 -36.39 23.31 4.87
C GLU A 269 -37.66 23.69 4.09
N VAL A 270 -38.19 22.75 3.29
CA VAL A 270 -39.44 22.93 2.55
C VAL A 270 -40.63 23.12 3.50
N GLU A 271 -40.71 22.37 4.59
CA GLU A 271 -41.76 22.51 5.60
C GLU A 271 -41.70 23.88 6.30
N GLU A 272 -40.52 24.32 6.73
CA GLU A 272 -40.29 25.63 7.38
C GLU A 272 -40.61 26.80 6.43
N LEU A 273 -40.15 26.72 5.18
CA LEU A 273 -40.47 27.71 4.15
C LEU A 273 -41.96 27.72 3.83
N SER A 274 -42.61 26.55 3.76
CA SER A 274 -44.05 26.46 3.53
C SER A 274 -44.85 27.10 4.66
N GLN A 275 -44.44 26.92 5.91
CA GLN A 275 -45.06 27.58 7.06
C GLN A 275 -44.86 29.10 7.00
N SER A 276 -43.66 29.57 6.65
CA SER A 276 -43.35 31.00 6.54
C SER A 276 -44.15 31.69 5.44
N VAL A 277 -44.32 31.04 4.28
CA VAL A 277 -45.19 31.51 3.19
C VAL A 277 -46.66 31.54 3.66
N LYS A 278 -47.14 30.50 4.34
CA LYS A 278 -48.50 30.47 4.92
C LYS A 278 -48.75 31.56 5.97
N GLN A 279 -47.70 32.00 6.67
CA GLN A 279 -47.76 33.11 7.64
C GLN A 279 -47.66 34.51 6.98
N GLY A 280 -47.62 34.60 5.65
CA GLY A 280 -47.71 35.85 4.90
C GLY A 280 -46.40 36.36 4.30
N MET A 281 -45.30 35.60 4.38
CA MET A 281 -44.04 35.95 3.72
C MET A 281 -44.02 35.51 2.24
N ASN A 282 -44.89 36.10 1.41
CA ASN A 282 -45.04 35.73 -0.01
C ASN A 282 -43.76 35.94 -0.84
N ALA A 283 -42.81 36.76 -0.36
CA ALA A 283 -41.51 36.94 -1.01
C ALA A 283 -40.63 35.66 -1.02
N LEU A 284 -40.95 34.67 -0.18
CA LEU A 284 -40.24 33.38 -0.10
C LEU A 284 -40.83 32.30 -1.01
N GLU A 285 -41.96 32.58 -1.66
CA GLU A 285 -42.67 31.62 -2.53
C GLU A 285 -41.81 31.10 -3.71
N PRO A 286 -40.99 31.92 -4.40
CA PRO A 286 -40.08 31.41 -5.45
C PRO A 286 -39.05 30.43 -4.91
N LEU A 287 -38.51 30.70 -3.71
CA LEU A 287 -37.52 29.84 -3.05
C LEU A 287 -38.13 28.52 -2.59
N LEU A 288 -39.38 28.56 -2.10
CA LEU A 288 -40.13 27.35 -1.74
C LEU A 288 -40.35 26.44 -2.96
N ILE A 289 -40.75 27.01 -4.11
CA ILE A 289 -40.95 26.27 -5.36
C ILE A 289 -39.65 25.61 -5.82
N GLU A 290 -38.53 26.33 -5.77
CA GLU A 290 -37.21 25.80 -6.13
C GLU A 290 -36.83 24.60 -5.25
N LYS A 291 -36.99 24.72 -3.93
CA LYS A 291 -36.66 23.67 -2.97
C LYS A 291 -37.58 22.45 -3.09
N GLN A 292 -38.87 22.66 -3.39
CA GLN A 292 -39.82 21.57 -3.68
C GLN A 292 -39.44 20.78 -4.94
N GLN A 293 -39.01 21.47 -6.01
CA GLN A 293 -38.53 20.82 -7.23
C GLN A 293 -37.24 20.00 -6.98
N GLN A 294 -36.32 20.53 -6.17
CA GLN A 294 -35.12 19.79 -5.75
C GLN A 294 -35.49 18.53 -4.96
N LEU A 295 -36.47 18.61 -4.06
CA LEU A 295 -36.94 17.48 -3.26
C LEU A 295 -37.65 16.40 -4.08
N GLU A 296 -38.46 16.79 -5.06
CA GLU A 296 -39.09 15.88 -6.01
C GLU A 296 -38.06 15.11 -6.85
N SER A 297 -36.92 15.72 -7.17
CA SER A 297 -35.83 15.06 -7.89
C SER A 297 -35.10 14.01 -7.03
N LEU A 298 -34.97 14.25 -5.73
CA LEU A 298 -34.32 13.34 -4.76
C LEU A 298 -35.22 12.17 -4.33
N SER A 299 -36.54 12.40 -4.23
CA SER A 299 -37.50 11.41 -3.75
C SER A 299 -37.78 10.28 -4.74
N LYS A 300 -37.55 10.48 -6.04
CA LYS A 300 -37.74 9.46 -7.09
C LYS A 300 -36.80 8.23 -6.96
N ASN A 301 -35.75 8.30 -6.13
CA ASN A 301 -34.68 7.29 -6.06
C ASN A 301 -34.55 6.50 -4.75
N ASN A 302 -35.35 6.76 -3.70
CA ASN A 302 -35.04 6.26 -2.36
C ASN A 302 -36.11 5.34 -1.74
N LYS A 303 -35.76 4.05 -1.56
CA LYS A 303 -36.33 3.17 -0.53
C LYS A 303 -35.18 2.51 0.26
N VAL A 304 -35.33 2.52 1.60
CA VAL A 304 -34.75 1.64 2.64
C VAL A 304 -33.82 2.31 3.69
N HIS A 305 -34.27 2.10 4.95
CA HIS A 305 -33.70 2.09 6.31
C HIS A 305 -32.62 3.08 6.80
N SER A 306 -32.98 3.73 7.90
CA SER A 306 -32.16 4.57 8.76
C SER A 306 -31.53 3.77 9.90
N GLU A 307 -30.21 3.83 10.04
CA GLU A 307 -29.56 3.59 11.34
C GLU A 307 -28.42 4.60 11.57
N LYS A 308 -28.35 5.03 12.83
CA LYS A 308 -27.46 6.05 13.37
C LYS A 308 -26.01 5.59 13.33
N ASN A 309 -25.18 6.32 12.61
CA ASN A 309 -23.79 6.55 13.00
C ASN A 309 -23.31 7.90 12.43
N ASN A 310 -22.74 8.70 13.32
CA ASN A 310 -22.27 10.06 13.11
C ASN A 310 -20.86 10.06 12.52
N PHE A 311 -20.80 10.12 11.19
CA PHE A 311 -19.78 10.82 10.43
C PHE A 311 -20.50 11.32 9.17
N ASP A 312 -20.15 12.50 8.66
CA ASP A 312 -20.85 13.06 7.51
C ASP A 312 -20.53 12.19 6.28
N ASP A 313 -21.47 11.33 5.89
CA ASP A 313 -21.29 10.39 4.77
C ASP A 313 -20.89 11.15 3.49
N VAL A 314 -21.29 12.43 3.38
CA VAL A 314 -20.89 13.37 2.31
C VAL A 314 -19.38 13.64 2.36
N LYS A 315 -18.83 14.02 3.52
CA LYS A 315 -17.38 14.23 3.71
C LYS A 315 -16.59 12.97 3.34
N VAL A 316 -17.10 11.79 3.68
CA VAL A 316 -16.45 10.51 3.33
C VAL A 316 -16.44 10.29 1.82
N ILE A 317 -17.57 10.52 1.15
CA ILE A 317 -17.67 10.45 -0.31
C ILE A 317 -16.69 11.43 -0.95
N ASP A 318 -16.66 12.69 -0.51
CA ASP A 318 -15.74 13.69 -1.05
C ASP A 318 -14.27 13.27 -0.90
N ILE A 319 -13.89 12.69 0.24
CA ILE A 319 -12.53 12.19 0.46
C ILE A 319 -12.19 11.05 -0.51
N ILE A 320 -13.11 10.11 -0.73
CA ILE A 320 -12.95 8.99 -1.67
C ILE A 320 -12.82 9.51 -3.10
N ASP A 321 -13.71 10.41 -3.50
CA ASP A 321 -13.79 10.94 -4.85
C ASP A 321 -12.52 11.72 -5.18
N ASN A 322 -12.08 12.57 -4.25
CA ASN A 322 -10.85 13.35 -4.38
C ASN A 322 -9.62 12.44 -4.47
N VAL A 323 -9.48 11.43 -3.60
CA VAL A 323 -8.29 10.55 -3.66
C VAL A 323 -8.25 9.70 -4.93
N ILE A 324 -9.40 9.21 -5.40
CA ILE A 324 -9.48 8.45 -6.65
C ILE A 324 -9.11 9.34 -7.84
N CYS A 325 -9.67 10.55 -7.94
CA CYS A 325 -9.37 11.47 -9.03
C CYS A 325 -7.92 12.00 -8.98
N GLN A 326 -7.35 12.15 -7.78
CA GLN A 326 -5.96 12.59 -7.61
C GLN A 326 -4.95 11.51 -8.00
N VAL A 327 -5.26 10.24 -7.70
CA VAL A 327 -4.29 9.14 -7.82
C VAL A 327 -4.46 8.39 -9.14
N VAL A 328 -5.69 8.08 -9.54
CA VAL A 328 -5.98 7.26 -10.70
C VAL A 328 -5.97 8.12 -11.97
N PRO A 329 -5.08 7.84 -12.95
CA PRO A 329 -4.94 8.65 -14.15
C PRO A 329 -6.21 8.68 -15.00
N SER A 330 -6.43 9.80 -15.67
CA SER A 330 -7.55 10.06 -16.58
C SER A 330 -8.94 10.11 -15.94
N ILE A 331 -9.08 9.74 -14.66
CA ILE A 331 -10.36 9.81 -13.94
C ILE A 331 -10.52 11.21 -13.33
N SER A 332 -11.54 11.95 -13.76
CA SER A 332 -11.84 13.30 -13.25
C SER A 332 -13.07 13.36 -12.36
N LYS A 333 -13.92 12.33 -12.37
CA LYS A 333 -15.12 12.24 -11.52
C LYS A 333 -15.56 10.80 -11.32
N ILE A 334 -16.12 10.51 -10.16
CA ILE A 334 -16.82 9.26 -9.82
C ILE A 334 -18.18 9.59 -9.19
N TRP A 335 -19.21 8.81 -9.48
CA TRP A 335 -20.54 8.96 -8.86
C TRP A 335 -21.35 7.67 -9.02
N VAL A 336 -22.52 7.62 -8.38
CA VAL A 336 -23.45 6.49 -8.48
C VAL A 336 -24.67 6.92 -9.30
N GLU A 337 -25.06 6.11 -10.28
CA GLU A 337 -26.34 6.25 -10.98
C GLU A 337 -27.21 5.04 -10.70
N SER A 338 -28.45 5.29 -10.27
CA SER A 338 -29.48 4.27 -10.12
C SER A 338 -30.39 4.33 -11.36
N THR A 339 -30.08 3.53 -12.38
CA THR A 339 -30.92 3.42 -13.59
C THR A 339 -31.65 2.09 -13.60
N SER A 340 -32.98 2.11 -13.72
CA SER A 340 -33.80 0.91 -13.95
C SER A 340 -33.65 -0.20 -12.89
N GLY A 341 -33.44 0.17 -11.62
CA GLY A 341 -33.39 -0.75 -10.49
C GLY A 341 -31.99 -1.27 -10.10
N ASP A 342 -30.97 -1.01 -10.93
CA ASP A 342 -29.58 -1.34 -10.63
C ASP A 342 -28.78 -0.08 -10.27
N ASP A 343 -27.97 -0.17 -9.20
CA ASP A 343 -27.01 0.87 -8.84
C ASP A 343 -25.67 0.62 -9.54
N LEU A 344 -25.22 1.60 -10.32
CA LEU A 344 -23.99 1.51 -11.10
C LEU A 344 -23.01 2.62 -10.71
N ILE A 345 -21.74 2.25 -10.54
CA ILE A 345 -20.65 3.23 -10.40
C ILE A 345 -20.28 3.73 -11.79
N MET A 346 -20.40 5.04 -11.94
CA MET A 346 -20.09 5.80 -13.15
C MET A 346 -18.84 6.64 -12.92
N LEU A 347 -18.07 6.83 -13.99
CA LEU A 347 -16.80 7.52 -13.98
C LEU A 347 -16.70 8.44 -15.19
N ARG A 348 -15.94 9.52 -15.05
CA ARG A 348 -15.49 10.34 -16.17
C ARG A 348 -14.03 10.04 -16.46
N ASN A 349 -13.77 9.36 -17.57
CA ASN A 349 -12.44 8.92 -18.02
C ASN A 349 -12.09 9.67 -19.31
N ASP A 350 -11.05 10.52 -19.29
CA ASP A 350 -10.67 11.39 -20.41
C ASP A 350 -11.89 12.17 -20.98
N GLU A 351 -12.63 12.83 -20.08
CA GLU A 351 -13.88 13.57 -20.37
C GLU A 351 -15.09 12.73 -20.79
N VAL A 352 -14.94 11.44 -21.03
CA VAL A 352 -16.01 10.51 -21.46
C VAL A 352 -16.64 9.82 -20.26
N LYS A 353 -17.98 9.75 -20.25
CA LYS A 353 -18.75 9.00 -19.24
C LYS A 353 -18.65 7.50 -19.53
N VAL A 354 -18.14 6.73 -18.56
CA VAL A 354 -17.95 5.28 -18.65
C VAL A 354 -18.42 4.57 -17.39
N ARG A 355 -18.77 3.28 -17.52
CA ARG A 355 -19.02 2.38 -16.38
C ARG A 355 -17.70 1.83 -15.86
N LEU A 356 -17.65 1.45 -14.59
CA LEU A 356 -16.48 0.82 -13.98
C LEU A 356 -15.92 -0.39 -14.76
N LYS A 357 -16.81 -1.21 -15.35
CA LYS A 357 -16.42 -2.38 -16.16
C LYS A 357 -15.79 -2.02 -17.52
N GLN A 358 -15.96 -0.77 -17.97
CA GLN A 358 -15.43 -0.27 -19.26
C GLN A 358 -14.05 0.38 -19.12
N LEU A 359 -13.50 0.48 -17.90
CA LEU A 359 -12.11 0.91 -17.70
C LEU A 359 -11.12 -0.13 -18.27
N SER A 360 -9.94 0.35 -18.68
CA SER A 360 -8.81 -0.54 -18.94
C SER A 360 -8.47 -1.38 -17.71
N GLU A 361 -7.90 -2.56 -17.93
CA GLU A 361 -7.53 -3.47 -16.84
C GLU A 361 -6.58 -2.82 -15.84
N GLY A 362 -5.55 -2.13 -16.33
CA GLY A 362 -4.61 -1.36 -15.50
C GLY A 362 -5.28 -0.29 -14.64
N GLN A 363 -6.17 0.52 -15.23
CA GLN A 363 -6.92 1.54 -14.46
C GLN A 363 -7.81 0.89 -13.39
N ARG A 364 -8.50 -0.21 -13.72
CA ARG A 364 -9.39 -0.90 -12.78
C ARG A 364 -8.62 -1.50 -11.61
N ILE A 365 -7.48 -2.13 -11.86
CA ILE A 365 -6.61 -2.69 -10.82
C ILE A 365 -6.09 -1.58 -9.91
N PHE A 366 -5.63 -0.47 -10.49
CA PHE A 366 -5.11 0.64 -9.70
C PHE A 366 -6.20 1.33 -8.87
N MET A 367 -7.34 1.61 -9.48
CA MET A 367 -8.51 2.16 -8.79
C MET A 367 -8.95 1.23 -7.66
N SER A 368 -8.98 -0.07 -7.89
CA SER A 368 -9.32 -1.06 -6.86
C SER A 368 -8.38 -1.01 -5.66
N LEU A 369 -7.08 -0.93 -5.90
CA LEU A 369 -6.07 -0.78 -4.83
C LEU A 369 -6.32 0.49 -4.01
N VAL A 370 -6.44 1.64 -4.67
CA VAL A 370 -6.62 2.94 -4.01
C VAL A 370 -7.94 2.98 -3.23
N ALA A 371 -9.03 2.49 -3.84
CA ALA A 371 -10.36 2.48 -3.25
C ALA A 371 -10.45 1.56 -2.01
N ASP A 372 -9.86 0.36 -2.06
CA ASP A 372 -9.85 -0.54 -0.90
C ASP A 372 -8.95 0.01 0.22
N LEU A 373 -7.79 0.59 -0.10
CA LEU A 373 -6.95 1.29 0.88
C LEU A 373 -7.69 2.44 1.57
N ALA A 374 -8.30 3.33 0.79
CA ALA A 374 -9.06 4.46 1.28
C ALA A 374 -10.20 4.00 2.19
N ARG A 375 -11.00 3.02 1.75
CA ARG A 375 -12.08 2.45 2.57
C ARG A 375 -11.58 1.91 3.90
N ARG A 376 -10.50 1.12 3.89
CA ARG A 376 -9.95 0.54 5.14
C ARG A 376 -9.45 1.63 6.08
N LEU A 377 -8.78 2.65 5.58
CA LEU A 377 -8.33 3.77 6.39
C LEU A 377 -9.49 4.59 6.96
N ILE A 378 -10.54 4.84 6.16
CA ILE A 378 -11.74 5.53 6.62
C ILE A 378 -12.42 4.76 7.75
N LEU A 379 -12.61 3.45 7.59
CA LEU A 379 -13.18 2.61 8.64
C LEU A 379 -12.29 2.63 9.89
N LEU A 380 -10.97 2.51 9.73
CA LEU A 380 -10.03 2.43 10.85
C LEU A 380 -9.72 3.78 11.51
N ASN A 381 -10.06 4.93 10.94
CA ASN A 381 -9.66 6.21 11.52
C ASN A 381 -10.82 7.22 11.59
N PRO A 382 -11.90 6.90 12.31
CA PRO A 382 -13.11 7.72 12.37
C PRO A 382 -12.94 9.03 13.17
N THR A 383 -11.82 9.17 13.90
CA THR A 383 -11.57 10.36 14.74
C THR A 383 -10.63 11.37 14.11
N LEU A 384 -10.04 11.06 12.95
CA LEU A 384 -9.22 12.01 12.18
C LEU A 384 -10.10 12.89 11.29
N ASP A 385 -9.74 14.16 11.15
CA ASP A 385 -10.33 15.03 10.12
C ASP A 385 -10.12 14.51 8.71
N ASN A 386 -8.93 13.98 8.43
CA ASN A 386 -8.60 13.24 7.21
C ASN A 386 -8.22 11.79 7.57
N PRO A 387 -9.15 10.82 7.46
CA PRO A 387 -8.87 9.43 7.75
C PRO A 387 -7.75 8.80 6.91
N LEU A 388 -7.45 9.37 5.73
CA LEU A 388 -6.36 8.88 4.87
C LEU A 388 -4.96 9.21 5.43
N ALA A 389 -4.89 10.12 6.41
CA ALA A 389 -3.69 10.37 7.21
C ALA A 389 -3.46 9.30 8.30
N GLY A 390 -4.30 8.27 8.38
CA GLY A 390 -4.06 7.12 9.24
C GLY A 390 -2.72 6.43 8.95
N GLN A 391 -2.14 5.81 9.97
CA GLN A 391 -0.89 5.07 9.86
C GLN A 391 -1.11 3.58 9.57
N GLY A 392 -0.05 2.89 9.18
CA GLY A 392 -0.11 1.46 8.92
C GLY A 392 1.06 0.92 8.11
N ILE A 393 1.05 -0.38 7.86
CA ILE A 393 2.03 -1.10 7.05
C ILE A 393 1.28 -1.74 5.88
N VAL A 394 1.64 -1.36 4.66
CA VAL A 394 1.01 -1.85 3.44
C VAL A 394 2.05 -2.53 2.55
N LEU A 395 1.75 -3.77 2.21
CA LEU A 395 2.55 -4.63 1.36
C LEU A 395 1.91 -4.68 -0.04
N ILE A 396 2.65 -4.38 -1.11
CA ILE A 396 2.16 -4.49 -2.49
C ILE A 396 3.17 -5.23 -3.37
N ASP A 397 2.80 -6.41 -3.85
CA ASP A 397 3.63 -7.19 -4.78
C ASP A 397 3.44 -6.70 -6.22
N GLU A 398 4.48 -6.58 -7.02
CA GLU A 398 4.43 -6.10 -8.43
C GLU A 398 3.57 -4.84 -8.58
N ILE A 399 3.96 -3.74 -7.93
CA ILE A 399 3.16 -2.50 -7.89
C ILE A 399 2.75 -2.00 -9.29
N GLU A 400 3.57 -2.25 -10.30
CA GLU A 400 3.39 -1.87 -11.70
C GLU A 400 2.43 -2.77 -12.50
N LEU A 401 1.98 -3.88 -11.95
CA LEU A 401 1.27 -4.93 -12.71
C LEU A 401 0.08 -4.34 -13.51
N HIS A 402 0.10 -4.56 -14.83
CA HIS A 402 -0.85 -4.04 -15.83
C HIS A 402 -0.92 -2.51 -16.01
N LEU A 403 0.00 -1.72 -15.43
CA LEU A 403 0.01 -0.27 -15.58
C LEU A 403 0.81 0.18 -16.80
N HIS A 404 0.33 1.24 -17.45
CA HIS A 404 1.06 1.91 -18.51
C HIS A 404 2.38 2.54 -17.98
N PRO A 405 3.50 2.51 -18.73
CA PRO A 405 4.80 3.04 -18.28
C PRO A 405 4.76 4.47 -17.71
N LYS A 406 4.01 5.37 -18.35
CA LYS A 406 3.81 6.76 -17.87
C LYS A 406 3.24 6.82 -16.44
N TRP A 407 2.42 5.87 -16.06
CA TRP A 407 1.79 5.82 -14.74
C TRP A 407 2.69 5.15 -13.70
N GLN A 408 3.50 4.18 -14.13
CA GLN A 408 4.50 3.52 -13.29
C GLN A 408 5.48 4.51 -12.66
N GLN A 409 5.83 5.61 -13.36
CA GLN A 409 6.70 6.65 -12.79
C GLN A 409 6.07 7.39 -11.60
N ASN A 410 4.75 7.59 -11.62
CA ASN A 410 4.05 8.45 -10.66
C ASN A 410 3.33 7.68 -9.54
N ILE A 411 3.19 6.35 -9.66
CA ILE A 411 2.38 5.55 -8.74
C ILE A 411 2.81 5.69 -7.28
N LEU A 412 4.12 5.53 -6.99
CA LEU A 412 4.62 5.62 -5.61
C LEU A 412 4.54 7.04 -5.05
N ILE A 413 4.76 8.06 -5.90
CA ILE A 413 4.61 9.47 -5.52
C ILE A 413 3.15 9.75 -5.13
N ASN A 414 2.21 9.32 -5.97
CA ASN A 414 0.78 9.53 -5.75
C ASN A 414 0.27 8.78 -4.52
N LEU A 415 0.68 7.52 -4.33
CA LEU A 415 0.31 6.72 -3.15
C LEU A 415 0.84 7.35 -1.86
N ARG A 416 2.11 7.78 -1.83
CA ARG A 416 2.69 8.44 -0.66
C ARG A 416 2.05 9.79 -0.35
N ARG A 417 1.62 10.53 -1.37
CA ARG A 417 0.89 11.79 -1.19
C ARG A 417 -0.51 11.55 -0.65
N ALA A 418 -1.21 10.53 -1.14
CA ALA A 418 -2.56 10.17 -0.71
C ALA A 418 -2.60 9.55 0.70
N PHE A 419 -1.57 8.78 1.06
CA PHE A 419 -1.50 8.01 2.30
C PHE A 419 -0.17 8.32 3.04
N PRO A 420 0.00 9.52 3.60
CA PRO A 420 1.30 10.05 4.03
C PRO A 420 1.95 9.30 5.19
N ASN A 421 1.15 8.64 6.03
CA ASN A 421 1.62 7.99 7.26
C ASN A 421 1.72 6.45 7.13
N ILE A 422 1.46 5.91 5.94
CA ILE A 422 1.62 4.49 5.63
C ILE A 422 3.09 4.17 5.33
N GLN A 423 3.60 3.12 5.95
CA GLN A 423 4.84 2.47 5.55
C GLN A 423 4.55 1.53 4.38
N PHE A 424 5.08 1.84 3.20
CA PHE A 424 4.93 1.00 2.02
C PHE A 424 6.13 0.06 1.89
N ILE A 425 5.87 -1.24 1.75
CA ILE A 425 6.87 -2.22 1.32
C ILE A 425 6.33 -2.78 0.01
N VAL A 426 7.05 -2.57 -1.08
CA VAL A 426 6.58 -2.92 -2.42
C VAL A 426 7.62 -3.72 -3.16
N THR A 427 7.20 -4.51 -4.13
CA THR A 427 8.09 -5.19 -5.06
C THR A 427 7.85 -4.64 -6.47
N THR A 428 8.89 -4.60 -7.30
CA THR A 428 8.78 -4.15 -8.69
C THR A 428 9.89 -4.73 -9.56
N HIS A 429 9.58 -4.92 -10.84
CA HIS A 429 10.51 -5.16 -11.94
C HIS A 429 10.56 -4.00 -12.93
N SER A 430 9.87 -2.89 -12.64
CA SER A 430 9.79 -1.77 -13.56
C SER A 430 10.92 -0.76 -13.35
N PRO A 431 11.78 -0.51 -14.36
CA PRO A 431 12.75 0.58 -14.29
C PRO A 431 12.06 1.95 -14.21
N GLN A 432 10.80 2.06 -14.66
CA GLN A 432 10.02 3.29 -14.56
C GLN A 432 9.64 3.61 -13.12
N VAL A 433 9.27 2.60 -12.33
CA VAL A 433 9.03 2.78 -10.89
C VAL A 433 10.32 3.19 -10.19
N LEU A 434 11.43 2.52 -10.48
CA LEU A 434 12.72 2.82 -9.83
C LEU A 434 13.27 4.21 -10.16
N SER A 435 12.96 4.75 -11.33
CA SER A 435 13.40 6.08 -11.76
C SER A 435 12.92 7.22 -10.85
N THR A 436 11.96 6.98 -9.95
CA THR A 436 11.44 8.00 -9.03
C THR A 436 11.72 7.70 -7.56
N VAL A 437 12.41 6.59 -7.27
CA VAL A 437 12.72 6.12 -5.92
C VAL A 437 14.18 6.38 -5.59
N ASP A 438 14.45 6.86 -4.37
CA ASP A 438 15.82 7.04 -3.90
C ASP A 438 16.47 5.70 -3.58
N LYS A 439 17.76 5.52 -3.92
CA LYS A 439 18.50 4.28 -3.64
C LYS A 439 18.40 3.80 -2.19
N ARG A 440 18.28 4.69 -1.20
CA ARG A 440 18.11 4.33 0.22
C ARG A 440 16.87 3.47 0.47
N SER A 441 15.85 3.61 -0.37
CA SER A 441 14.59 2.89 -0.29
C SER A 441 14.62 1.57 -1.05
N ILE A 442 15.65 1.28 -1.83
CA ILE A 442 15.71 0.07 -2.66
C ILE A 442 16.46 -1.03 -1.88
N ARG A 443 16.01 -2.28 -2.03
CA ARG A 443 16.75 -3.46 -1.61
C ARG A 443 16.91 -4.42 -2.78
N THR A 444 18.15 -4.75 -3.09
CA THR A 444 18.57 -5.72 -4.11
C THR A 444 19.11 -6.97 -3.43
N PHE A 445 18.86 -8.14 -4.03
CA PHE A 445 19.43 -9.39 -3.55
C PHE A 445 20.80 -9.62 -4.17
N VAL A 446 21.84 -9.68 -3.34
CA VAL A 446 23.24 -9.89 -3.77
C VAL A 446 23.80 -11.09 -3.03
N LEU A 447 24.68 -11.86 -3.66
CA LEU A 447 25.41 -12.93 -3.00
C LEU A 447 26.64 -12.36 -2.31
N ASP A 448 26.85 -12.70 -1.05
CA ASP A 448 28.09 -12.39 -0.34
C ASP A 448 29.25 -13.30 -0.74
N GLU A 449 30.44 -13.04 -0.20
CA GLU A 449 31.66 -13.83 -0.46
C GLU A 449 31.50 -15.32 -0.14
N ASN A 450 30.54 -15.68 0.72
CA ASN A 450 30.24 -17.06 1.11
C ASN A 450 29.07 -17.66 0.31
N GLY A 451 28.58 -16.96 -0.72
CA GLY A 451 27.46 -17.39 -1.54
C GLY A 451 26.10 -17.27 -0.85
N LYS A 452 25.97 -16.51 0.24
CA LYS A 452 24.69 -16.28 0.92
C LYS A 452 23.99 -15.04 0.39
N ILE A 453 22.67 -15.11 0.29
CA ILE A 453 21.86 -13.98 -0.18
C ILE A 453 21.78 -12.91 0.92
N GLN A 454 22.13 -11.67 0.56
CA GLN A 454 21.95 -10.48 1.38
C GLN A 454 21.02 -9.50 0.67
N ALA A 455 20.29 -8.69 1.45
CA ALA A 455 19.43 -7.63 0.93
C ALA A 455 20.03 -6.27 1.24
N GLU A 456 20.58 -5.61 0.23
CA GLU A 456 21.34 -4.37 0.37
C GLU A 456 20.76 -3.24 -0.47
N ALA A 457 21.06 -2.00 -0.10
CA ALA A 457 20.74 -0.85 -0.95
C ALA A 457 21.75 -0.77 -2.11
N PRO A 458 21.31 -0.49 -3.35
CA PRO A 458 22.24 -0.34 -4.46
C PRO A 458 23.16 0.86 -4.26
N LEU A 459 24.38 0.77 -4.80
CA LEU A 459 25.34 1.89 -4.78
C LEU A 459 24.89 3.02 -5.72
N PHE A 460 24.32 2.65 -6.87
CA PHE A 460 23.83 3.55 -7.91
C PHE A 460 22.52 4.25 -7.50
N GLN A 461 22.42 5.56 -7.76
CA GLN A 461 21.19 6.33 -7.52
C GLN A 461 20.24 6.16 -8.69
N THR A 462 19.01 5.72 -8.44
CA THR A 462 17.99 5.54 -9.48
C THR A 462 17.08 6.76 -9.65
N LYS A 463 16.90 7.58 -8.62
CA LYS A 463 15.98 8.73 -8.66
C LYS A 463 16.44 9.77 -9.68
N GLY A 464 15.61 10.06 -10.66
CA GLY A 464 15.87 11.04 -11.73
C GLY A 464 16.75 10.50 -12.88
N VAL A 465 16.97 9.19 -12.93
CA VAL A 465 17.82 8.54 -13.95
C VAL A 465 16.99 7.93 -15.08
N LYS A 466 17.58 7.84 -16.28
CA LYS A 466 16.95 7.20 -17.45
C LYS A 466 16.71 5.72 -17.20
N SER A 467 15.61 5.20 -17.75
CA SER A 467 15.27 3.77 -17.60
C SER A 467 16.32 2.83 -18.19
N SER A 468 17.01 3.23 -19.27
CA SER A 468 18.11 2.46 -19.88
C SER A 468 19.25 2.22 -18.89
N ASP A 469 19.63 3.25 -18.15
CA ASP A 469 20.76 3.20 -17.23
C ASP A 469 20.38 2.39 -15.99
N ILE A 470 19.12 2.49 -15.55
CA ILE A 470 18.58 1.63 -14.48
C ILE A 470 18.57 0.16 -14.89
N LEU A 471 18.16 -0.15 -16.13
CA LEU A 471 18.18 -1.53 -16.64
C LEU A 471 19.60 -2.10 -16.57
N ALA A 472 20.59 -1.33 -17.02
CA ALA A 472 21.98 -1.75 -17.04
C ALA A 472 22.60 -1.87 -15.64
N GLU A 473 22.48 -0.83 -14.81
CA GLU A 473 23.20 -0.71 -13.53
C GLU A 473 22.52 -1.44 -12.37
N ILE A 474 21.21 -1.66 -12.44
CA ILE A 474 20.42 -2.21 -11.32
C ILE A 474 19.78 -3.55 -11.68
N MET A 475 19.28 -3.71 -12.90
CA MET A 475 18.57 -4.93 -13.31
C MET A 475 19.45 -5.89 -14.11
N ASN A 476 20.76 -5.62 -14.21
CA ASN A 476 21.72 -6.44 -14.97
C ASN A 476 21.24 -6.81 -16.38
N THR A 477 20.49 -5.92 -17.02
CA THR A 477 19.87 -6.15 -18.32
C THR A 477 20.37 -5.09 -19.31
N HIS A 478 20.91 -5.52 -20.44
CA HIS A 478 21.30 -4.59 -21.50
C HIS A 478 20.09 -3.79 -21.99
N SER A 479 20.25 -2.47 -22.10
CA SER A 479 19.20 -1.60 -22.62
C SER A 479 18.91 -1.83 -24.10
N THR A 480 19.88 -2.39 -24.83
CA THR A 480 19.74 -2.87 -26.20
C THR A 480 19.50 -4.38 -26.17
N PRO A 481 18.46 -4.88 -26.87
CA PRO A 481 18.19 -6.31 -26.92
C PRO A 481 19.25 -7.04 -27.77
N ASP A 482 19.50 -8.31 -27.44
CA ASP A 482 20.40 -9.19 -28.20
C ASP A 482 19.68 -9.73 -29.45
N VAL A 483 19.64 -8.91 -30.49
CA VAL A 483 19.09 -9.23 -31.81
C VAL A 483 20.06 -8.81 -32.89
N LYS A 484 20.01 -9.48 -34.03
CA LYS A 484 20.96 -9.28 -35.14
C LYS A 484 21.10 -7.81 -35.50
N GLU A 485 20.00 -7.07 -35.61
CA GLU A 485 20.01 -5.67 -36.01
C GLU A 485 20.73 -4.77 -34.98
N ALA A 486 20.63 -5.09 -33.69
CA ALA A 486 21.39 -4.40 -32.65
C ALA A 486 22.88 -4.74 -32.74
N THR A 487 23.21 -6.02 -32.96
CA THR A 487 24.58 -6.48 -33.19
C THR A 487 25.19 -5.84 -34.44
N ASP A 488 24.44 -5.69 -35.53
CA ASP A 488 24.89 -5.07 -36.78
C ASP A 488 25.19 -3.56 -36.57
N VAL A 489 24.42 -2.87 -35.72
CA VAL A 489 24.71 -1.46 -35.35
C VAL A 489 25.97 -1.36 -34.49
N GLU A 490 26.17 -2.28 -33.55
CA GLU A 490 27.41 -2.35 -32.77
C GLU A 490 28.62 -2.68 -33.66
N GLU A 491 28.47 -3.62 -34.60
CA GLU A 491 29.51 -4.01 -35.55
C GLU A 491 29.84 -2.85 -36.48
N PHE A 492 28.86 -2.12 -37.01
CA PHE A 492 29.08 -0.88 -37.75
C PHE A 492 29.96 0.10 -36.96
N SER A 493 29.63 0.31 -35.68
CA SER A 493 30.38 1.21 -34.79
C SER A 493 31.82 0.70 -34.58
N LYS A 494 32.02 -0.62 -34.45
CA LYS A 494 33.35 -1.25 -34.31
C LYS A 494 34.17 -1.17 -35.59
N LEU A 495 33.57 -1.35 -36.76
CA LEU A 495 34.25 -1.26 -38.06
C LEU A 495 34.83 0.15 -38.28
N LEU A 496 34.14 1.21 -37.82
CA LEU A 496 34.64 2.58 -37.87
C LEU A 496 35.81 2.89 -36.91
N LEU A 497 36.12 2.00 -35.96
CA LEU A 497 37.32 2.14 -35.12
C LEU A 497 38.59 1.64 -35.83
N VAL A 498 38.44 0.88 -36.91
CA VAL A 498 39.54 0.28 -37.67
C VAL A 498 39.71 1.05 -38.98
N ASP A 499 40.84 1.77 -39.12
CA ASP A 499 41.07 2.70 -40.23
C ASP A 499 40.89 2.06 -41.64
N SER A 500 41.08 0.73 -41.77
CA SER A 500 41.00 -0.03 -43.02
C SER A 500 39.64 -0.66 -43.34
N LYS A 501 38.60 -0.45 -42.52
CA LYS A 501 37.29 -1.13 -42.66
C LYS A 501 36.12 -0.20 -42.99
N LYS A 502 36.40 0.96 -43.60
CA LYS A 502 35.36 1.93 -43.97
C LYS A 502 34.34 1.35 -44.96
N GLU A 503 34.81 0.67 -46.00
CA GLU A 503 33.95 0.09 -47.04
C GLU A 503 33.02 -0.98 -46.47
N ASP A 504 33.52 -1.81 -45.55
CA ASP A 504 32.71 -2.80 -44.82
C ASP A 504 31.60 -2.12 -44.00
N ALA A 505 31.91 -1.00 -43.33
CA ALA A 505 30.93 -0.23 -42.56
C ALA A 505 29.88 0.42 -43.48
N GLU A 506 30.28 0.99 -44.61
CA GLU A 506 29.35 1.56 -45.61
C GLU A 506 28.47 0.49 -46.25
N SER A 507 29.03 -0.69 -46.53
CA SER A 507 28.30 -1.84 -47.04
C SER A 507 27.25 -2.33 -46.03
N LEU A 508 27.61 -2.45 -44.76
CA LEU A 508 26.68 -2.84 -43.70
C LEU A 508 25.56 -1.81 -43.51
N LEU A 509 25.92 -0.51 -43.55
CA LEU A 509 24.96 0.59 -43.42
C LEU A 509 23.95 0.60 -44.58
N ASN A 510 24.42 0.56 -45.83
CA ASN A 510 23.56 0.67 -47.01
C ASN A 510 22.85 -0.65 -47.35
N GLY A 511 23.50 -1.79 -47.10
CA GLY A 511 23.00 -3.12 -47.47
C GLY A 511 22.10 -3.77 -46.42
N THR A 512 22.20 -3.39 -45.14
CA THR A 512 21.43 -4.05 -44.06
C THR A 512 20.70 -3.05 -43.17
N LEU A 513 21.40 -2.06 -42.62
CA LEU A 513 20.81 -1.17 -41.61
C LEU A 513 19.77 -0.21 -42.19
N ILE A 514 20.07 0.49 -43.30
CA ILE A 514 19.12 1.41 -43.95
C ILE A 514 17.87 0.67 -44.46
N PRO A 515 17.97 -0.49 -45.15
CA PRO A 515 16.81 -1.26 -45.55
C PRO A 515 15.90 -1.69 -44.39
N HIS A 516 16.47 -1.98 -43.21
CA HIS A 516 15.69 -2.37 -42.03
C HIS A 516 15.06 -1.17 -41.30
N PHE A 517 15.86 -0.20 -40.87
CA PHE A 517 15.40 0.90 -40.02
C PHE A 517 14.77 2.06 -40.81
N GLY A 518 15.14 2.24 -42.08
CA GLY A 518 14.75 3.38 -42.91
C GLY A 518 15.67 4.61 -42.73
N GLU A 519 15.78 5.43 -43.77
CA GLU A 519 16.77 6.51 -43.82
C GLU A 519 16.63 7.60 -42.75
N SER A 520 15.41 7.84 -42.27
CA SER A 520 15.08 8.88 -41.30
C SER A 520 15.09 8.39 -39.85
N HIS A 521 15.36 7.10 -39.61
CA HIS A 521 15.34 6.53 -38.27
C HIS A 521 16.51 7.06 -37.41
N PRO A 522 16.30 7.36 -36.12
CA PRO A 522 17.35 7.92 -35.24
C PRO A 522 18.65 7.12 -35.23
N VAL A 523 18.58 5.78 -35.25
CA VAL A 523 19.75 4.90 -35.29
C VAL A 523 20.58 5.12 -36.57
N ILE A 524 19.94 5.30 -37.72
CA ILE A 524 20.61 5.53 -39.00
C ILE A 524 21.22 6.93 -39.05
N LEU A 525 20.50 7.94 -38.53
CA LEU A 525 21.04 9.28 -38.40
C LEU A 525 22.30 9.31 -37.54
N GLU A 526 22.31 8.54 -36.44
CA GLU A 526 23.49 8.38 -35.60
C GLU A 526 24.64 7.69 -36.33
N CYS A 527 24.38 6.59 -37.03
CA CYS A 527 25.39 5.90 -37.85
C CYS A 527 26.00 6.82 -38.92
N LYS A 528 25.17 7.61 -39.61
CA LYS A 528 25.63 8.61 -40.60
C LYS A 528 26.47 9.71 -39.95
N ASN A 529 26.10 10.17 -38.76
CA ASN A 529 26.90 11.13 -37.99
C ASN A 529 28.26 10.55 -37.59
N GLN A 530 28.31 9.31 -37.10
CA GLN A 530 29.55 8.62 -36.77
C GLN A 530 30.48 8.49 -37.99
N LEU A 531 29.94 8.08 -39.14
CA LEU A 531 30.68 8.00 -40.40
C LEU A 531 31.26 9.36 -40.80
N LYS A 532 30.44 10.43 -40.72
CA LYS A 532 30.87 11.81 -41.03
C LYS A 532 31.99 12.28 -40.09
N ILE A 533 31.89 11.99 -38.80
CA ILE A 533 32.95 12.32 -37.81
C ILE A 533 34.23 11.54 -38.14
N TYR A 534 34.11 10.27 -38.49
CA TYR A 534 35.24 9.44 -38.91
C TYR A 534 35.96 10.00 -40.14
N GLU A 535 35.21 10.39 -41.19
CA GLU A 535 35.78 11.03 -42.38
C GLU A 535 36.50 12.34 -42.08
N MET A 536 35.95 13.17 -41.19
CA MET A 536 36.61 14.39 -40.72
C MET A 536 37.94 14.08 -40.04
N LYS A 537 37.99 13.05 -39.17
CA LYS A 537 39.23 12.61 -38.52
C LYS A 537 40.28 12.15 -39.52
N LEU A 538 39.89 11.39 -40.55
CA LEU A 538 40.81 10.97 -41.61
C LEU A 538 41.39 12.17 -42.38
N ARG A 539 40.56 13.15 -42.74
CA ARG A 539 41.03 14.38 -43.41
C ARG A 539 42.03 15.16 -42.57
N ILE A 540 41.80 15.25 -41.25
CA ILE A 540 42.73 15.91 -40.31
C ILE A 540 44.05 15.14 -40.18
N LYS A 541 44.01 13.80 -40.05
CA LYS A 541 45.23 12.96 -40.04
C LYS A 541 46.04 13.13 -41.31
N ALA A 542 45.39 13.10 -42.48
CA ALA A 542 46.03 13.31 -43.77
C ALA A 542 46.69 14.69 -43.88
N SER A 543 46.01 15.74 -43.40
CA SER A 543 46.56 17.10 -43.35
C SER A 543 47.74 17.27 -42.38
N LYS A 544 47.86 16.43 -41.35
CA LYS A 544 48.99 16.44 -40.41
C LYS A 544 50.19 15.63 -40.90
N ASN A 545 49.96 14.53 -41.62
CA ASN A 545 51.02 13.67 -42.17
C ASN A 545 51.59 14.19 -43.50
N GLY A 546 50.93 15.16 -44.15
CA GLY A 546 51.41 15.84 -45.35
C GLY A 546 52.19 17.14 -45.10
N LYS A 547 52.70 17.35 -43.87
CA LYS A 547 53.58 18.47 -43.50
C LYS A 547 54.96 17.97 -43.13
#